data_AF-A0A4Y9S3T4-F1
#
_entry.id   AF-A0A4Y9S3T4-F1
#
_cell.length_a   1.000
_cell.length_b   1.000
_cell.length_c   1.000
_cell.angle_alpha   90.00
_cell.angle_beta   90.00
_cell.angle_gamma   90.00
#
_symmetry.space_group_name_H-M   'P 1'
#
loop_
_entity.id
_entity.type
_entity.pdbx_description
1 polymer ?
#
loop_
_entity_poly.entity_id
_entity_poly.type
_entity_poly.pdbx_seq_one_letter_code
_entity_poly.pdbx_strand_id
1 'polypeptide(L)'
;FSQHGCAGCHTIRGAGADGVAGPDLTHLASRQMLAAGTLPNTRGHLAGWISDAPSLKPGTQMPATQMSPEDLHAMLAYLETLQ
;
A
#
# COMPACT_ATOMS: atom_id res chain seq x y z
N PHE A 1 8.68 -4.49 0.96
CA PHE A 1 7.39 -4.77 1.63
C PHE A 1 7.58 -5.20 3.09
N SER A 2 8.05 -6.42 3.38
CA SER A 2 8.14 -6.94 4.77
C SER A 2 9.08 -6.14 5.68
N GLN A 3 10.18 -5.61 5.14
CA GLN A 3 11.15 -4.80 5.91
C GLN A 3 10.57 -3.47 6.42
N HIS A 4 9.51 -2.96 5.80
CA HIS A 4 8.84 -1.72 6.22
C HIS A 4 7.59 -1.99 7.08
N GLY A 5 7.42 -3.21 7.60
CA GLY A 5 6.31 -3.56 8.50
C GLY A 5 4.95 -3.74 7.81
N CYS A 6 4.85 -3.53 6.49
CA CYS A 6 3.58 -3.62 5.74
C CYS A 6 2.90 -4.99 5.89
N ALA A 7 3.70 -6.07 5.94
CA ALA A 7 3.23 -7.45 6.09
C ALA A 7 2.54 -7.74 7.43
N GLY A 8 2.77 -6.92 8.46
CA GLY A 8 2.07 -7.06 9.74
C GLY A 8 0.60 -6.66 9.66
N CYS A 9 0.24 -5.78 8.73
CA CYS A 9 -1.13 -5.30 8.56
C CYS A 9 -1.82 -5.85 7.32
N HIS A 10 -1.08 -6.12 6.24
CA HIS A 10 -1.66 -6.47 4.95
C HIS A 10 -1.36 -7.92 4.56
N THR A 11 -2.36 -8.53 3.91
CA THR A 11 -2.23 -9.85 3.31
C THR A 11 -1.73 -9.73 1.86
N ILE A 12 -0.78 -10.57 1.45
CA ILE A 12 -0.47 -10.87 0.04
C ILE A 12 -0.32 -12.39 -0.05
N ARG A 13 -1.30 -13.06 -0.66
CA ARG A 13 -1.32 -14.53 -0.76
C ARG A 13 -0.07 -15.03 -1.49
N GLY A 14 0.60 -16.02 -0.90
CA GLY A 14 1.81 -16.61 -1.47
C GLY A 14 3.10 -15.83 -1.23
N ALA A 15 3.06 -14.68 -0.54
CA ALA A 15 4.23 -13.85 -0.25
C ALA A 15 4.65 -13.85 1.24
N GLY A 16 4.04 -14.69 2.08
CA GLY A 16 4.31 -14.73 3.53
C GLY A 16 3.93 -13.44 4.26
N ALA A 17 2.99 -12.68 3.71
CA ALA A 17 2.38 -11.53 4.33
C ALA A 17 0.93 -11.87 4.66
N ASP A 18 0.62 -12.06 5.94
CA ASP A 18 -0.66 -12.60 6.42
C ASP A 18 -1.37 -11.63 7.38
N GLY A 19 -0.97 -10.35 7.39
CA GLY A 19 -1.61 -9.33 8.20
C GLY A 19 -3.05 -9.07 7.76
N VAL A 20 -3.96 -8.89 8.71
CA VAL A 20 -5.42 -8.74 8.45
C VAL A 20 -6.01 -7.44 8.99
N ALA A 21 -5.20 -6.57 9.58
CA ALA A 21 -5.66 -5.26 10.08
C ALA A 21 -5.97 -4.29 8.93
N GLY A 22 -5.23 -4.38 7.83
CA GLY A 22 -5.46 -3.67 6.58
C GLY A 22 -6.10 -4.58 5.52
N PRO A 23 -6.50 -4.02 4.37
CA PRO A 23 -7.03 -4.80 3.26
C PRO A 23 -5.98 -5.78 2.70
N ASP A 24 -6.45 -6.93 2.23
CA ASP A 24 -5.70 -7.83 1.33
C ASP A 24 -5.18 -7.03 0.13
N LEU A 25 -3.93 -7.20 -0.27
CA LEU A 25 -3.29 -6.51 -1.40
C LEU A 25 -2.94 -7.45 -2.55
N THR A 26 -3.34 -8.72 -2.49
CA THR A 26 -3.00 -9.75 -3.50
C THR A 26 -3.29 -9.32 -4.93
N HIS A 27 -4.37 -8.57 -5.14
CA HIS A 27 -4.81 -8.08 -6.46
C HIS A 27 -4.84 -6.54 -6.53
N LEU A 28 -3.91 -5.87 -5.83
CA LEU A 28 -3.86 -4.41 -5.75
C LEU A 28 -3.78 -3.74 -7.13
N ALA A 29 -2.93 -4.24 -8.04
CA ALA A 29 -2.74 -3.68 -9.36
C ALA A 29 -3.99 -3.79 -10.25
N SER A 30 -4.85 -4.78 -9.99
CA SER A 30 -6.13 -4.97 -10.70
C SER A 30 -7.23 -4.02 -10.23
N ARG A 31 -7.01 -3.22 -9.17
CA ARG A 31 -8.01 -2.28 -8.65
C ARG A 31 -8.06 -1.00 -9.45
N GLN A 32 -9.25 -0.45 -9.60
CA GLN A 32 -9.42 0.90 -10.17
C GLN A 32 -9.20 2.00 -9.13
N MET A 33 -9.46 1.73 -7.85
CA MET A 33 -9.46 2.74 -6.78
C MET A 33 -8.67 2.27 -5.54
N LEU A 34 -8.15 3.24 -4.80
CA LEU A 34 -7.43 3.12 -3.52
C LEU A 34 -8.22 3.77 -2.38
N ALA A 35 -7.71 3.65 -1.15
CA ALA A 35 -8.21 4.37 0.03
C ALA A 35 -9.72 4.20 0.34
N ALA A 36 -10.27 3.02 0.00
CA ALA A 36 -11.70 2.71 0.03
C ALA A 36 -12.54 3.57 -0.93
N GLY A 37 -12.04 3.76 -2.15
CA GLY A 37 -12.80 4.36 -3.25
C GLY A 37 -12.60 5.86 -3.42
N THR A 38 -11.68 6.49 -2.68
CA THR A 38 -11.52 7.96 -2.70
C THR A 38 -10.44 8.44 -3.66
N LEU A 39 -9.51 7.56 -4.06
CA LEU A 39 -8.39 7.90 -4.95
C LEU A 39 -8.35 6.93 -6.13
N PRO A 40 -8.09 7.39 -7.37
CA PRO A 40 -7.75 6.50 -8.48
C PRO A 40 -6.48 5.70 -8.17
N ASN A 41 -6.44 4.43 -8.58
CA ASN A 41 -5.24 3.61 -8.46
C ASN A 41 -4.22 3.93 -9.55
N THR A 42 -3.58 5.10 -9.41
CA THR A 42 -2.44 5.47 -10.23
C THR A 42 -1.18 5.46 -9.37
N ARG A 43 -0.02 5.27 -10.00
CA ARG A 43 1.27 5.26 -9.30
C ARG A 43 1.49 6.46 -8.38
N GLY A 44 1.11 7.66 -8.83
CA GLY A 44 1.24 8.89 -8.03
C GLY A 44 0.34 8.90 -6.79
N HIS A 45 -0.91 8.47 -6.91
CA HIS A 45 -1.80 8.36 -5.75
C HIS A 45 -1.37 7.25 -4.80
N LEU A 46 -0.89 6.12 -5.32
CA LEU A 46 -0.33 5.05 -4.49
C LEU A 46 0.91 5.52 -3.73
N ALA A 47 1.79 6.29 -4.37
CA ALA A 47 2.95 6.89 -3.73
C ALA A 47 2.55 7.83 -2.60
N GLY A 48 1.62 8.76 -2.87
CA GLY A 48 1.10 9.67 -1.85
C GLY A 48 0.44 8.94 -0.69
N TRP A 49 -0.34 7.90 -0.98
CA TRP A 49 -1.00 7.06 0.02
C TRP A 49 -0.01 6.34 0.93
N ILE A 50 1.06 5.75 0.38
CA ILE A 50 2.09 5.06 1.19
C ILE A 50 2.85 6.05 2.07
N SER A 51 3.22 7.22 1.51
CA SER A 51 3.99 8.23 2.23
C SER A 51 3.19 8.85 3.38
N ASP A 52 1.93 9.22 3.16
CA ASP A 52 1.10 9.90 4.16
C ASP A 52 -0.40 9.66 3.94
N ALA A 53 -0.87 8.45 4.29
CA ALA A 53 -2.29 8.12 4.27
C ALA A 53 -3.15 9.05 5.15
N PRO A 54 -2.73 9.43 6.39
CA PRO A 54 -3.53 10.31 7.25
C PRO A 54 -3.86 11.68 6.67
N SER A 55 -2.96 12.29 5.87
CA SER A 55 -3.28 13.58 5.22
C SER A 55 -4.26 13.44 4.06
N LEU A 56 -4.29 12.30 3.36
CA LEU A 56 -5.23 12.02 2.27
C LEU A 56 -6.60 11.52 2.76
N LYS A 57 -6.62 10.77 3.87
CA LYS A 57 -7.84 10.25 4.49
C LYS A 57 -7.75 10.37 6.01
N PRO A 58 -8.17 11.52 6.58
CA PRO A 58 -8.22 11.69 8.03
C PRO A 58 -9.01 10.56 8.71
N GLY A 59 -8.44 9.99 9.77
CA GLY A 59 -9.02 8.87 10.50
C GLY A 59 -8.68 7.48 9.94
N THR A 60 -7.88 7.37 8.88
CA THR A 60 -7.26 6.09 8.49
C THR A 60 -6.33 5.56 9.59
N GLN A 61 -6.29 4.25 9.76
CA GLN A 61 -5.38 3.59 10.70
C GLN A 61 -4.02 3.26 10.08
N MET A 62 -3.89 3.39 8.76
CA MET A 62 -2.60 3.24 8.09
C MET A 62 -1.71 4.45 8.46
N PRO A 63 -0.56 4.24 9.12
CA PRO A 63 0.30 5.34 9.53
C PRO A 63 1.02 5.95 8.32
N ALA A 64 1.49 7.19 8.49
CA ALA A 64 2.48 7.76 7.58
C ALA A 64 3.76 6.91 7.63
N THR A 65 4.29 6.55 6.46
CA THR A 65 5.46 5.68 6.35
C THR A 65 6.62 6.46 5.77
N GLN A 66 7.70 6.60 6.54
CA GLN A 66 8.93 7.21 6.06
C GLN A 66 9.77 6.14 5.36
N MET A 67 10.07 6.36 4.09
CA MET A 67 10.95 5.52 3.29
C MET A 67 11.89 6.39 2.47
N SER A 68 13.05 5.85 2.10
CA SER A 68 13.90 6.51 1.10
C SER A 68 13.15 6.59 -0.25
N PRO A 69 13.49 7.56 -1.11
CA PRO A 69 12.94 7.60 -2.46
C PRO A 69 13.13 6.26 -3.20
N GLU A 70 14.31 5.66 -3.09
CA GLU A 70 14.67 4.40 -3.72
C GLU A 70 13.77 3.25 -3.26
N ASP A 71 13.55 3.13 -1.95
CA ASP A 71 12.66 2.12 -1.37
C ASP A 71 11.22 2.34 -1.80
N LEU A 72 10.77 3.60 -1.89
CA LEU A 72 9.42 3.93 -2.37
C LEU A 72 9.26 3.52 -3.85
N HIS A 73 10.24 3.81 -4.69
CA HIS A 73 10.20 3.38 -6.09
C HIS A 73 10.14 1.86 -6.21
N ALA A 74 10.95 1.13 -5.44
CA ALA A 74 10.96 -0.33 -5.41
C ALA A 74 9.65 -0.91 -4.84
N MET A 75 9.09 -0.31 -3.79
CA MET A 75 7.81 -0.69 -3.21
C MET A 75 6.69 -0.56 -4.24
N LEU A 76 6.60 0.59 -4.92
CA LEU A 76 5.58 0.82 -5.93
C LEU A 76 5.69 -0.17 -7.09
N ALA A 77 6.92 -0.43 -7.57
CA ALA A 77 7.15 -1.41 -8.62
C ALA A 77 6.70 -2.82 -8.21
N TYR A 78 6.99 -3.24 -6.97
CA TYR A 78 6.49 -4.50 -6.45
C TYR A 78 4.96 -4.55 -6.38
N LEU A 79 4.32 -3.51 -5.83
CA LEU A 79 2.87 -3.43 -5.69
C LEU A 79 2.13 -3.44 -7.03
N GLU A 80 2.72 -2.88 -8.08
CA GLU A 80 2.20 -2.90 -9.46
C GLU A 80 2.21 -4.31 -10.08
N THR A 81 2.92 -5.29 -9.50
CA THR A 81 2.90 -6.69 -9.96
C THR A 81 1.74 -7.52 -9.41
N LEU A 82 1.02 -7.01 -8.40
CA LEU A 82 0.02 -7.77 -7.63
C LEU A 82 -1.35 -7.77 -8.34
N GLN A 83 -1.54 -8.65 -9.32
CA GLN A 83 -2.76 -8.73 -10.14
C GLN A 83 -3.76 -9.77 -9.68
#